data_AF-A0A528B527-F1
#
_entry.id   AF-A0A528B527-F1
#
_cell.length_a   1.000
_cell.length_b   1.000
_cell.length_c   1.000
_cell.angle_alpha   90.00
_cell.angle_beta   90.00
_cell.angle_gamma   90.00
#
_symmetry.space_group_name_H-M   'P 1'
#
loop_
_entity.id
_entity.type
_entity.pdbx_description
1 polymer ?
#
loop_
_entity_poly.entity_id
_entity_poly.type
_entity_poly.pdbx_seq_one_letter_code
_entity_poly.pdbx_strand_id
1 'polypeptide(L)'
;MLRFMLALMLLVIPASARATEAGWALLRDGGHVVLLRHAMVTGITDPANFDIENCATQVNLSVRGKQQARKIGALFDARAAPVERVLSSR
;
A
#
# COMPACT_ATOMS: atom_id res chain seq x y z
N MET A 1 22.43 -12.67 37.52
CA MET A 1 21.57 -13.57 36.73
C MET A 1 20.21 -12.96 36.42
N LEU A 2 19.47 -12.43 37.40
CA LEU A 2 18.16 -11.79 37.17
C LEU A 2 18.17 -10.65 36.13
N ARG A 3 19.19 -9.77 36.17
CA ARG A 3 19.39 -8.69 35.18
C ARG A 3 19.59 -9.20 33.75
N PHE A 4 20.32 -10.31 33.59
CA PHE A 4 20.54 -10.95 32.28
C PHE A 4 19.26 -11.61 31.77
N MET A 5 18.46 -12.23 32.65
CA MET A 5 17.14 -12.75 32.26
C MET A 5 16.17 -11.64 31.86
N LEU A 6 16.17 -10.50 32.57
CA LEU A 6 15.33 -9.35 32.23
C LEU A 6 15.71 -8.75 30.87
N ALA A 7 17.02 -8.62 30.60
CA ALA A 7 17.53 -8.13 29.32
C ALA A 7 17.19 -9.09 28.16
N LEU A 8 17.30 -10.41 28.38
CA LEU A 8 16.94 -11.42 27.39
C LEU A 8 15.43 -11.40 27.10
N MET A 9 14.60 -11.18 28.12
CA MET A 9 13.14 -11.11 27.97
C MET A 9 12.71 -9.89 27.15
N LEU A 10 13.38 -8.74 27.27
CA LEU A 10 13.10 -7.57 26.43
C LEU A 10 13.45 -7.78 24.95
N LEU A 11 14.41 -8.65 24.64
CA LEU A 11 14.82 -8.93 23.25
C LEU A 11 13.82 -9.80 22.47
N VAL A 12 12.99 -10.56 23.19
CA VAL A 12 12.07 -11.56 22.61
C VAL A 12 10.65 -11.00 22.42
N ILE A 13 10.38 -9.77 22.86
CA ILE A 13 9.07 -9.12 22.66
C ILE A 13 9.07 -8.44 21.29
N PRO A 14 8.37 -8.97 20.27
CA PRO A 14 8.29 -8.30 18.98
C PRO A 14 7.48 -7.02 19.13
N ALA A 15 8.13 -5.87 18.91
CA ALA A 15 7.43 -4.59 18.76
C ALA A 15 6.59 -4.64 17.48
N SER A 16 5.30 -4.95 17.63
CA SER A 16 4.37 -5.02 16.50
C SER A 16 3.98 -3.61 16.09
N ALA A 17 4.51 -3.12 14.96
CA ALA A 17 4.02 -1.89 14.34
C ALA A 17 2.60 -2.13 13.81
N ARG A 18 1.60 -1.55 14.46
CA ARG A 18 0.21 -1.59 13.99
C ARG A 18 -0.06 -0.35 13.13
N ALA A 19 -0.87 -0.52 12.09
CA ALA A 19 -1.43 0.63 11.39
C ALA A 19 -2.25 1.47 12.38
N THR A 20 -2.06 2.79 12.34
CA THR A 20 -2.83 3.75 13.13
C THR A 20 -3.63 4.66 12.21
N GLU A 21 -4.60 5.37 12.77
CA GLU A 21 -5.41 6.35 12.02
C GLU A 21 -4.66 7.67 11.76
N ALA A 22 -3.43 7.82 12.25
CA ALA A 22 -2.65 9.05 12.10
C ALA A 22 -2.40 9.42 10.63
N GLY A 23 -2.20 8.44 9.76
CA GLY A 23 -2.06 8.67 8.32
C GLY A 23 -3.32 9.27 7.70
N TRP A 24 -4.50 8.74 8.05
CA TRP A 24 -5.78 9.31 7.58
C TRP A 24 -6.04 10.68 8.18
N ALA A 25 -5.65 10.91 9.45
CA ALA A 25 -5.77 12.21 10.06
C ALA A 25 -4.99 13.28 9.28
N LEU A 26 -3.74 12.99 8.89
CA LEU A 26 -2.95 13.86 8.02
C LEU A 26 -3.63 14.11 6.67
N LEU A 27 -4.11 13.05 6.01
CA LEU A 27 -4.71 13.17 4.67
C LEU A 27 -6.02 13.97 4.64
N ARG A 28 -6.70 14.18 5.79
CA ARG A 28 -7.87 15.06 5.88
C ARG A 28 -7.54 16.54 5.71
N ASP A 29 -6.34 16.96 6.10
CA ASP A 29 -5.93 18.36 6.05
C ASP A 29 -5.48 18.78 4.63
N GLY A 30 -5.28 17.82 3.73
CA GLY A 30 -4.82 18.05 2.36
C GLY A 30 -3.32 18.39 2.29
N GLY A 31 -2.84 18.81 1.11
CA GLY A 31 -1.44 19.25 0.92
C GLY A 31 -0.39 18.13 0.99
N HIS A 32 -0.81 16.87 0.92
CA HIS A 32 0.08 15.71 1.01
C HIS A 32 0.11 14.90 -0.29
N VAL A 33 1.25 14.27 -0.55
CA VAL A 33 1.45 13.34 -1.67
C VAL A 33 1.49 11.93 -1.11
N VAL A 34 0.68 11.03 -1.68
CA VAL A 34 0.69 9.61 -1.34
C VAL A 34 1.38 8.82 -2.45
N LEU A 35 2.41 8.06 -2.07
CA LEU A 35 3.01 7.05 -2.93
C LEU A 35 2.32 5.71 -2.66
N LEU A 36 1.71 5.14 -3.69
CA LEU A 36 0.95 3.90 -3.59
C LEU A 36 1.45 2.89 -4.62
N ARG A 37 1.76 1.68 -4.17
CA ARG A 37 2.04 0.55 -5.07
C ARG A 37 0.73 0.00 -5.65
N HIS A 38 0.79 -0.50 -6.87
CA HIS A 38 -0.30 -1.26 -7.49
C HIS A 38 -0.85 -2.36 -6.55
N ALA A 39 -2.13 -2.68 -6.71
CA ALA A 39 -2.79 -3.78 -6.00
C ALA A 39 -2.31 -5.15 -6.50
N MET A 40 -2.79 -6.24 -5.89
CA MET A 40 -2.37 -7.60 -6.26
C MET A 40 -2.56 -7.93 -7.75
N VAL A 41 -1.55 -8.54 -8.33
CA VAL A 41 -1.50 -8.98 -9.74
C VAL A 41 -1.61 -10.50 -9.86
N THR A 42 -1.82 -11.01 -11.08
CA THR A 42 -1.84 -12.47 -11.37
C THR A 42 -0.46 -13.07 -11.60
N GLY A 43 0.54 -12.25 -11.92
CA GLY A 43 1.92 -12.66 -12.21
C GLY A 43 2.93 -11.97 -11.28
N ILE A 44 4.22 -12.07 -11.62
CA ILE A 44 5.31 -11.47 -10.81
C ILE A 44 6.01 -10.36 -11.60
N THR A 45 6.30 -10.57 -12.88
CA THR A 45 6.98 -9.63 -13.77
C THR A 45 6.33 -9.64 -15.15
N ASP A 46 6.38 -8.50 -15.85
CA ASP A 46 5.97 -8.44 -17.24
C ASP A 46 6.81 -9.36 -18.13
N PRO A 47 6.24 -9.93 -19.22
CA PRO A 47 6.99 -10.69 -20.21
C PRO A 47 8.07 -9.84 -20.89
N ALA A 48 9.15 -10.45 -21.39
CA ALA A 48 10.26 -9.71 -22.02
C ALA A 48 9.84 -8.85 -23.23
N ASN A 49 8.73 -9.20 -23.89
CA ASN A 49 8.18 -8.54 -25.06
C ASN A 49 6.86 -7.81 -24.78
N PHE A 50 6.63 -7.38 -23.53
CA PHE A 50 5.47 -6.54 -23.22
C PHE A 50 5.54 -5.21 -23.98
N ASP A 51 4.37 -4.67 -24.29
CA ASP A 51 4.20 -3.36 -24.90
C ASP A 51 3.55 -2.43 -23.88
N ILE A 52 4.22 -1.30 -23.63
CA ILE A 52 3.78 -0.28 -22.69
C ILE A 52 2.47 0.37 -23.14
N GLU A 53 2.23 0.46 -24.44
CA GLU A 53 1.00 1.02 -25.03
C GLU A 53 -0.13 -0.02 -25.09
N ASN A 54 0.15 -1.30 -24.80
CA ASN A 54 -0.83 -2.38 -24.82
C ASN A 54 -0.88 -3.16 -23.49
N CYS A 55 -1.74 -2.70 -22.58
CA CYS A 55 -1.95 -3.31 -21.26
C CYS A 55 -2.30 -4.80 -21.29
N ALA A 56 -2.84 -5.34 -22.40
CA ALA A 56 -3.14 -6.77 -22.49
C ALA A 56 -1.88 -7.65 -22.50
N THR A 57 -0.73 -7.06 -22.85
CA THR A 57 0.59 -7.74 -22.85
C THR A 57 1.31 -7.65 -21.50
N GLN A 58 0.81 -6.84 -20.58
CA GLN A 58 1.36 -6.63 -19.25
C GLN A 58 0.69 -7.52 -18.20
N VAL A 59 1.32 -7.64 -17.04
CA VAL A 59 0.78 -8.28 -15.85
C VAL A 59 -0.34 -7.41 -15.28
N ASN A 60 -1.55 -7.95 -15.37
CA ASN A 60 -2.75 -7.25 -14.96
C ASN A 60 -3.11 -7.53 -13.49
N LEU A 61 -3.92 -6.63 -12.92
CA LEU A 61 -4.52 -6.84 -11.61
C LEU A 61 -5.39 -8.12 -11.61
N SER A 62 -5.20 -8.95 -10.59
CA SER A 62 -6.09 -10.08 -10.33
C SER A 62 -7.50 -9.59 -9.96
N VAL A 63 -8.49 -10.48 -9.98
CA VAL A 63 -9.85 -10.16 -9.49
C VAL A 63 -9.80 -9.59 -8.07
N ARG A 64 -8.99 -10.19 -7.20
CA ARG A 64 -8.77 -9.70 -5.82
C ARG A 64 -8.05 -8.35 -5.79
N GLY A 65 -7.10 -8.13 -6.69
CA GLY A 65 -6.42 -6.85 -6.86
C GLY A 65 -7.35 -5.73 -7.27
N LYS A 66 -8.26 -5.99 -8.24
CA LYS A 66 -9.29 -5.03 -8.65
C LYS A 66 -10.22 -4.68 -7.49
N GLN A 67 -10.62 -5.66 -6.68
CA GLN A 67 -11.41 -5.42 -5.46
C GLN A 67 -10.62 -4.60 -4.42
N GLN A 68 -9.33 -4.89 -4.23
CA GLN A 68 -8.46 -4.15 -3.33
C GLN A 68 -8.34 -2.68 -3.78
N ALA A 69 -8.08 -2.42 -5.07
CA ALA A 69 -7.98 -1.07 -5.61
C ALA A 69 -9.28 -0.27 -5.41
N ARG A 70 -10.44 -0.89 -5.65
CA ARG A 70 -11.76 -0.26 -5.38
C ARG A 70 -11.95 0.10 -3.91
N LYS A 71 -11.56 -0.80 -3.00
CA LYS A 71 -11.63 -0.54 -1.54
C LYS A 71 -10.70 0.60 -1.13
N ILE A 72 -9.50 0.67 -1.71
CA ILE A 72 -8.57 1.77 -1.45
C ILE A 72 -9.20 3.09 -1.91
N GLY A 73 -9.72 3.15 -3.15
CA GLY A 73 -10.40 4.35 -3.66
C GLY A 73 -11.53 4.82 -2.75
N ALA A 74 -12.43 3.91 -2.37
CA ALA A 74 -13.53 4.24 -1.44
C ALA A 74 -13.05 4.74 -0.07
N LEU A 75 -11.90 4.27 0.42
CA LEU A 75 -11.31 4.78 1.67
C LEU A 75 -10.76 6.20 1.50
N PHE A 76 -10.11 6.50 0.37
CA PHE A 76 -9.69 7.88 0.06
C PHE A 76 -10.90 8.80 -0.04
N ASP A 77 -11.94 8.41 -0.78
CA ASP A 77 -13.16 9.20 -0.94
C ASP A 77 -13.85 9.50 0.39
N ALA A 78 -13.86 8.52 1.31
CA ALA A 78 -14.54 8.65 2.60
C ALA A 78 -13.70 9.35 3.68
N ARG A 79 -12.37 9.36 3.57
CA ARG A 79 -11.48 9.73 4.69
C ARG A 79 -10.47 10.82 4.38
N ALA A 80 -10.10 11.06 3.14
CA ALA A 80 -9.09 12.06 2.79
C ALA A 80 -9.75 13.37 2.31
N ALA A 81 -8.96 14.45 2.23
CA ALA A 81 -9.32 15.61 1.43
C ALA A 81 -9.46 15.22 -0.06
N PRO A 82 -10.17 16.02 -0.88
CA PRO A 82 -10.34 15.73 -2.30
C PRO A 82 -9.01 15.51 -3.03
N VAL A 83 -8.92 14.42 -3.79
CA VAL A 83 -7.72 14.08 -4.57
C VAL A 83 -7.69 14.93 -5.85
N GLU A 84 -6.74 15.85 -5.94
CA GLU A 84 -6.63 16.76 -7.10
C GLU A 84 -6.04 16.06 -8.34
N ARG A 85 -5.03 15.21 -8.15
CA ARG A 85 -4.30 14.57 -9.26
C ARG A 85 -3.90 13.15 -8.91
N VAL A 86 -4.08 12.25 -9.86
CA VAL A 86 -3.55 10.88 -9.82
C VAL A 86 -2.54 10.73 -10.94
N LEU A 87 -1.32 10.29 -10.58
CA LEU A 87 -0.27 9.93 -11.52
C LEU A 87 0.00 8.43 -11.38
N SER A 88 0.11 7.73 -12.51
CA SER A 88 0.48 6.31 -12.54
C SER A 88 1.75 6.12 -13.36
N SER A 89 2.40 4.96 -13.17
CA SER A 89 3.38 4.48 -14.14
C SER A 89 2.72 4.39 -15.52
N ARG A 90 3.53 4.61 -16.55
CA ARG A 90 3.17 4.23 -17.92
C ARG A 90 3.39 2.75 -18.10
#